data_AF-A0AAW0JX34-F1
#
_entry.id   AF-A0AAW0JX34-F1
#
_cell.length_a   1.000
_cell.length_b   1.000
_cell.length_c   1.000
_cell.angle_alpha   90.00
_cell.angle_beta   90.00
_cell.angle_gamma   90.00
#
_symmetry.space_group_name_H-M   'P 1'
#
loop_
_entity.id
_entity.type
_entity.pdbx_description
1 polymer ?
#
loop_
_entity_poly.entity_id
_entity_poly.type
_entity_poly.pdbx_seq_one_letter_code
_entity_poly.pdbx_strand_id
1 'polypeptide(L)'
;MVTGRSRARSPGSWLFPGLWLLVVGGPGSLLHAQEQPSCKKAFDLYFVLDKSGSVANNWIEIYNFVHQLTERFVSPEMRLSFIVFSSQATIILPLTGDRLVHYHFNAGF
;
A
#
# COMPACT_ATOMS: atom_id res chain seq x y z
N MET A 1 90.70 9.97 -9.76
CA MET A 1 89.86 9.38 -8.71
C MET A 1 88.56 8.90 -9.35
N VAL A 2 88.39 7.58 -9.53
CA VAL A 2 87.11 6.94 -9.84
C VAL A 2 87.05 5.68 -8.98
N THR A 3 86.17 5.70 -7.99
CA THR A 3 85.77 4.59 -7.11
C THR A 3 84.25 4.66 -7.06
N GLY A 4 83.47 3.59 -7.03
CA GLY A 4 83.71 2.16 -7.00
C GLY A 4 82.33 1.53 -7.04
N ARG A 5 82.21 0.40 -7.72
CA ARG A 5 81.00 -0.38 -7.91
C ARG A 5 80.64 -1.09 -6.60
N SER A 6 79.38 -1.10 -6.17
CA SER A 6 78.85 -2.13 -5.25
C SER A 6 77.33 -2.22 -5.29
N ARG A 7 76.87 -3.44 -5.55
CA ARG A 7 75.49 -3.92 -5.61
C ARG A 7 75.19 -4.57 -4.27
N ALA A 8 74.11 -4.19 -3.59
CA ALA A 8 73.55 -5.00 -2.51
C ALA A 8 72.02 -4.94 -2.55
N ARG A 9 71.42 -6.12 -2.69
CA ARG A 9 69.99 -6.41 -2.78
C ARG A 9 69.63 -7.11 -1.47
N SER A 10 68.66 -6.62 -0.70
CA SER A 10 67.92 -7.46 0.26
C SER A 10 66.64 -6.77 0.74
N PRO A 11 65.55 -7.52 1.01
CA PRO A 11 64.17 -7.06 0.91
C PRO A 11 63.60 -6.69 2.28
N GLY A 12 62.69 -5.72 2.32
CA GLY A 12 62.08 -5.30 3.57
C GLY A 12 60.69 -4.71 3.37
N SER A 13 59.71 -5.59 3.39
CA SER A 13 58.34 -5.33 3.84
C SER A 13 57.47 -4.44 2.94
N TRP A 14 56.78 -5.11 2.01
CA TRP A 14 55.51 -4.65 1.47
C TRP A 14 54.47 -4.68 2.61
N LEU A 15 54.28 -3.57 3.31
CA LEU A 15 53.08 -3.35 4.12
C LEU A 15 52.21 -2.35 3.38
N PHE A 16 51.19 -2.92 2.74
CA PHE A 16 50.16 -2.26 1.94
C PHE A 16 49.55 -1.04 2.67
N PRO A 17 49.61 0.19 2.12
CA PRO A 17 48.85 1.33 2.64
C PRO A 17 47.36 1.26 2.22
N GLY A 18 46.84 0.05 1.98
CA GLY A 18 45.51 -0.19 1.43
C GLY A 18 44.42 -0.42 2.48
N LEU A 19 44.76 -0.54 3.76
CA LEU A 19 43.80 -0.94 4.80
C LEU A 19 43.16 0.23 5.57
N TRP A 20 43.65 1.47 5.40
CA TRP A 20 43.12 2.64 6.12
C TRP A 20 41.93 3.35 5.43
N LEU A 21 41.49 2.88 4.25
CA LEU A 21 40.26 3.36 3.61
C LEU A 21 39.02 2.50 3.93
N LEU A 22 39.19 1.40 4.69
CA LEU A 22 38.08 0.49 5.03
C LEU A 22 37.38 0.80 6.36
N VAL A 23 37.83 1.82 7.11
CA VAL A 23 37.22 2.18 8.41
C VAL A 23 36.24 3.37 8.33
N VAL A 24 36.23 4.14 7.23
CA VAL A 24 35.27 5.27 7.04
C VAL A 24 34.14 4.92 6.06
N GLY A 25 34.20 3.75 5.42
CA GLY A 25 33.18 3.29 4.46
C GLY A 25 32.54 1.99 4.89
N GLY A 26 31.82 1.98 6.03
CA GLY A 26 31.01 0.83 6.41
C GLY A 26 29.97 0.51 5.33
N PRO A 27 29.84 -0.75 4.87
CA PRO A 27 28.79 -1.15 3.94
C PRO A 27 27.46 -1.24 4.69
N GLY A 28 26.78 -0.10 4.81
CA GLY A 28 25.50 -0.02 5.52
C GLY A 28 24.65 1.21 5.24
N SER A 29 25.11 2.15 4.41
CA SER A 29 24.20 3.12 3.77
C SER A 29 23.50 2.49 2.57
N LEU A 30 22.92 1.29 2.75
CA LEU A 30 21.87 0.83 1.86
C LEU A 30 20.62 1.60 2.29
N LEU A 31 20.44 2.74 1.62
CA LEU A 31 19.16 3.33 1.29
C LEU A 31 18.06 2.86 2.23
N HIS A 32 17.85 3.59 3.33
CA HIS A 32 16.49 3.75 3.79
C HIS A 32 15.78 4.39 2.60
N ALA A 33 15.23 3.55 1.72
CA ALA A 33 14.15 3.96 0.86
C ALA A 33 13.14 4.48 1.86
N GLN A 34 13.10 5.80 2.04
CA GLN A 34 11.92 6.44 2.55
C GLN A 34 10.86 5.95 1.59
N GLU A 35 10.11 4.96 2.06
CA GLU A 35 8.83 4.61 1.49
C GLU A 35 8.04 5.91 1.62
N GLN A 36 8.15 6.74 0.58
CA GLN A 36 7.29 7.90 0.43
C GLN A 36 5.89 7.34 0.65
N PRO A 37 5.03 8.01 1.43
CA PRO A 37 3.67 7.55 1.59
C PRO A 37 3.05 7.46 0.21
N SER A 38 3.06 6.24 -0.35
CA SER A 38 2.46 5.94 -1.63
C SER A 38 0.98 6.21 -1.40
N CYS A 39 0.44 7.20 -2.10
CA CYS A 39 -0.98 7.48 -2.04
C CYS A 39 -1.68 6.26 -2.63
N LYS A 40 -2.07 5.31 -1.76
CA LYS A 40 -2.72 4.08 -2.16
C LYS A 40 -4.08 4.47 -2.73
N LYS A 41 -4.27 4.19 -4.02
CA LYS A 41 -5.51 4.48 -4.76
C LYS A 41 -6.53 3.34 -4.64
N ALA A 42 -6.14 2.24 -4.01
CA ALA A 42 -6.99 1.11 -3.66
C ALA A 42 -7.65 1.34 -2.29
N PHE A 43 -8.99 1.34 -2.27
CA PHE A 43 -9.80 1.49 -1.07
C PHE A 43 -10.92 0.44 -1.04
N ASP A 44 -11.19 -0.08 0.15
CA ASP A 44 -12.34 -0.93 0.42
C ASP A 44 -13.40 -0.10 1.13
N LEU A 45 -14.58 0.03 0.51
CA LEU A 45 -15.69 0.80 1.06
C LEU A 45 -16.79 -0.13 1.52
N TYR A 46 -17.16 0.01 2.80
CA TYR A 46 -18.24 -0.74 3.42
C TYR A 46 -19.39 0.22 3.70
N PHE A 47 -20.54 -0.02 3.08
CA PHE A 47 -21.76 0.67 3.41
C PHE A 47 -22.52 -0.16 4.43
N VAL A 48 -22.72 0.40 5.63
CA VAL A 48 -23.53 -0.19 6.70
C VAL A 48 -24.81 0.63 6.80
N LEU A 49 -25.92 0.05 6.36
CA LEU A 49 -27.16 0.75 6.06
C LEU A 49 -28.25 0.30 7.03
N ASP A 50 -28.83 1.27 7.73
CA ASP A 50 -29.97 1.04 8.59
C ASP A 50 -31.20 0.72 7.72
N LYS A 51 -31.83 -0.43 7.98
CA LYS A 51 -33.10 -0.88 7.38
C LYS A 51 -34.15 -1.15 8.49
N SER A 52 -34.04 -0.43 9.61
CA SER A 52 -35.04 -0.48 10.69
C SER A 52 -36.29 0.31 10.32
N GLY A 53 -37.36 0.13 11.11
CA GLY A 53 -38.63 0.80 10.86
C GLY A 53 -38.59 2.33 11.00
N SER A 54 -37.60 2.89 11.71
CA SER A 54 -37.46 4.34 11.91
C SER A 54 -37.13 5.08 10.60
N VAL A 55 -36.43 4.41 9.68
CA VAL A 55 -36.02 4.96 8.39
C VAL A 55 -36.96 4.54 7.25
N ALA A 56 -38.14 4.01 7.57
CA ALA A 56 -38.97 3.34 6.57
C ALA A 56 -39.43 4.24 5.42
N ASN A 57 -39.81 5.47 5.76
CA ASN A 57 -40.24 6.45 4.77
C ASN A 57 -39.07 7.08 4.00
N ASN A 58 -37.83 6.87 4.44
CA ASN A 58 -36.62 7.52 3.88
C ASN A 58 -35.64 6.52 3.24
N TRP A 59 -35.94 5.22 3.26
CA TRP A 59 -35.06 4.19 2.69
C TRP A 59 -34.73 4.43 1.22
N ILE A 60 -35.69 4.96 0.44
CA ILE A 60 -35.43 5.28 -0.97
C ILE A 60 -34.35 6.35 -1.12
N GLU A 61 -34.26 7.30 -0.20
CA GLU A 61 -33.23 8.34 -0.20
C GLU A 61 -31.86 7.74 0.15
N ILE A 62 -31.81 6.86 1.15
CA ILE A 62 -30.60 6.12 1.54
C ILE A 62 -30.09 5.28 0.37
N TYR A 63 -30.99 4.55 -0.28
CA TYR A 63 -30.69 3.75 -1.47
C TYR A 63 -30.13 4.61 -2.61
N ASN A 64 -30.83 5.70 -2.95
CA ASN A 64 -30.43 6.59 -4.03
C ASN A 64 -29.06 7.23 -3.78
N PHE A 65 -28.77 7.60 -2.53
CA PHE A 65 -27.46 8.14 -2.15
C PHE A 65 -26.34 7.13 -2.40
N VAL A 66 -26.50 5.89 -1.93
CA VAL A 66 -25.49 4.83 -2.13
C VAL A 66 -25.33 4.53 -3.62
N HIS A 67 -26.44 4.42 -4.36
CA HIS A 67 -26.42 4.21 -5.80
C HIS A 67 -25.59 5.27 -6.52
N GLN A 68 -25.91 6.55 -6.32
CA GLN A 68 -25.20 7.67 -6.94
C GLN A 68 -23.72 7.74 -6.54
N LEU A 69 -23.38 7.39 -5.30
CA LEU A 69 -21.97 7.31 -4.90
C LEU A 69 -21.24 6.22 -5.67
N THR A 70 -21.83 5.04 -5.76
CA THR A 70 -21.20 3.87 -6.40
C THR A 70 -21.02 4.04 -7.90
N GLU A 71 -21.86 4.86 -8.56
CA GLU A 71 -21.69 5.26 -9.96
C GLU A 71 -20.46 6.16 -10.18
N ARG A 72 -20.15 7.05 -9.24
CA ARG A 72 -19.01 8.00 -9.38
C ARG A 72 -17.68 7.36 -9.11
N PHE A 73 -17.67 6.38 -8.23
CA PHE A 73 -16.48 5.64 -7.86
C PHE A 73 -16.16 4.65 -8.97
N VAL A 74 -15.43 5.03 -10.03
CA VAL A 74 -15.09 4.19 -11.22
C VAL A 74 -13.71 3.52 -11.21
N SER A 75 -12.92 3.71 -10.14
CA SER A 75 -11.59 3.11 -10.06
C SER A 75 -11.68 1.57 -10.01
N PRO A 76 -10.90 0.84 -10.84
CA PRO A 76 -10.86 -0.63 -10.82
C PRO A 76 -10.18 -1.19 -9.57
N GLU A 77 -9.41 -0.36 -8.86
CA GLU A 77 -8.74 -0.73 -7.61
C GLU A 77 -9.64 -0.59 -6.37
N MET A 78 -10.89 -0.15 -6.54
CA MET A 78 -11.82 0.02 -5.43
C MET A 78 -12.79 -1.14 -5.32
N ARG A 79 -13.02 -1.57 -4.09
CA ARG A 79 -13.97 -2.64 -3.76
C ARG A 79 -15.07 -2.09 -2.87
N LEU A 80 -16.26 -2.66 -3.02
CA LEU A 80 -17.47 -2.24 -2.35
C LEU A 80 -18.11 -3.43 -1.64
N SER A 81 -18.70 -3.17 -0.48
CA SER A 81 -19.49 -4.13 0.29
C SER A 81 -20.72 -3.43 0.84
N PHE A 82 -21.88 -4.11 0.82
CA PHE A 82 -23.12 -3.61 1.37
C PHE A 82 -23.64 -4.52 2.47
N ILE A 83 -23.84 -3.92 3.63
CA ILE A 83 -24.35 -4.56 4.83
C ILE A 83 -25.61 -3.80 5.23
N VAL A 84 -26.73 -4.50 5.36
CA VAL A 84 -27.95 -3.91 5.92
C VAL A 84 -28.14 -4.43 7.33
N PHE A 85 -28.72 -3.61 8.21
CA PHE A 85 -29.02 -4.02 9.57
C PHE A 85 -30.35 -3.47 10.07
N SER A 86 -31.00 -4.25 10.93
CA SER A 86 -32.07 -3.81 11.81
C SER A 86 -31.99 -4.61 13.12
N SER A 87 -32.92 -5.52 13.39
CA SER A 87 -32.79 -6.51 14.48
C SER A 87 -31.71 -7.56 14.19
N GLN A 88 -31.41 -7.80 12.91
CA GLN A 88 -30.31 -8.66 12.45
C GLN A 88 -29.53 -7.93 11.36
N ALA A 89 -28.26 -8.29 11.19
CA ALA A 89 -27.42 -7.76 10.12
C ALA A 89 -27.23 -8.80 9.02
N THR A 90 -27.14 -8.36 7.77
CA THR A 90 -26.93 -9.24 6.62
C THR A 90 -26.05 -8.55 5.59
N ILE A 91 -25.08 -9.29 5.07
CA ILE A 91 -24.23 -8.86 3.95
C ILE A 91 -25.01 -9.13 2.66
N ILE A 92 -25.56 -8.09 2.04
CA ILE A 92 -26.26 -8.20 0.75
C ILE A 92 -25.24 -8.28 -0.38
N LEU A 93 -24.13 -7.57 -0.22
CA LEU A 93 -23.02 -7.58 -1.14
C LEU A 93 -21.71 -7.86 -0.41
N PRO A 94 -21.11 -9.04 -0.58
CA PRO A 94 -19.74 -9.31 -0.16
C PRO A 94 -18.75 -8.32 -0.79
N LEU A 95 -17.61 -8.10 -0.15
CA LEU A 95 -16.59 -7.20 -0.70
C LEU A 95 -16.15 -7.64 -2.10
N THR A 96 -16.38 -6.80 -3.10
CA THR A 96 -16.00 -7.07 -4.49
C THR A 96 -15.62 -5.80 -5.24
N GLY A 97 -14.70 -5.94 -6.20
CA GLY A 97 -14.39 -4.90 -7.17
C GLY A 97 -15.19 -5.03 -8.47
N ASP A 98 -15.96 -6.11 -8.61
CA ASP A 98 -16.79 -6.35 -9.80
C ASP A 98 -18.02 -5.43 -9.77
N ARG A 99 -18.17 -4.67 -10.85
CA ARG A 99 -19.21 -3.66 -11.05
C ARG A 99 -20.41 -4.19 -11.84
N LEU A 100 -20.24 -5.33 -12.50
CA LEU A 100 -21.31 -5.96 -13.29
C LEU A 100 -22.19 -6.85 -12.45
N VAL A 101 -21.83 -7.07 -11.18
CA VAL A 101 -22.67 -7.86 -10.30
C VAL A 101 -23.95 -7.09 -10.04
N HIS A 102 -25.04 -7.63 -10.59
CA HIS A 102 -26.37 -7.11 -10.42
C HIS A 102 -26.89 -7.53 -9.04
N TYR A 103 -26.67 -6.68 -8.04
CA TYR A 103 -27.18 -6.93 -6.70
C TYR A 103 -28.68 -6.71 -6.69
N HIS A 104 -29.42 -7.69 -6.17
CA HIS A 104 -30.82 -7.48 -5.77
C HIS A 104 -30.85 -6.64 -4.49
N PHE A 105 -30.47 -5.38 -4.64
CA PHE A 105 -30.74 -4.34 -3.67
C PHE A 105 -32.23 -4.02 -3.79
N ASN A 106 -33.07 -4.87 -3.19
CA ASN A 106 -34.50 -4.66 -3.24
C ASN A 106 -34.80 -3.31 -2.60
N ALA A 107 -35.43 -2.40 -3.34
CA ALA A 107 -35.95 -1.13 -2.80
C ALA A 107 -37.06 -1.35 -1.76
N GLY A 108 -37.50 -2.59 -1.56
CA GLY A 108 -38.49 -2.97 -0.57
C GLY A 108 -37.95 -3.02 0.85
N PHE A 109 -38.75 -2.45 1.76
CA PHE A 109 -38.81 -2.92 3.14
C PHE A 109 -39.13 -4.41 3.17
#